data_AF-T1A1B4-F1
#
_entry.id   AF-T1A1B4-F1
#
_cell.length_a   1.000
_cell.length_b   1.000
_cell.length_c   1.000
_cell.angle_alpha   90.00
_cell.angle_beta   90.00
_cell.angle_gamma   90.00
#
_symmetry.space_group_name_H-M   'P 1'
#
loop_
_entity.id
_entity.type
_entity.pdbx_description
1 polymer ?
#
loop_
_entity_poly.entity_id
_entity_poly.type
_entity_poly.pdbx_seq_one_letter_code
_entity_poly.pdbx_strand_id
1 'polypeptide(L)' 'MKHKLMQALSEREARRQLGGLVQIGDACLGDDRNNGKLGRGSKSKRTFVITKLAAQGHPLHAVITPRPGLTTQALMD' A
#
# COMPACT_ATOMS: atom_id res chain seq x y z
N MET A 1 1.40 -26.46 0.20
CA MET A 1 2.43 -25.82 1.05
C MET A 1 2.49 -24.30 0.92
N LYS A 2 2.39 -23.69 -0.28
CA LYS A 2 2.41 -22.22 -0.46
C LYS A 2 1.35 -21.45 0.35
N HIS A 3 0.16 -22.03 0.54
CA HIS A 3 -0.94 -21.40 1.27
C HIS A 3 -0.65 -21.17 2.76
N LYS A 4 0.04 -22.10 3.44
CA LYS A 4 0.36 -21.97 4.87
C LYS A 4 1.39 -20.88 5.14
N LEU A 5 2.39 -20.73 4.27
CA LEU A 5 3.38 -19.67 4.38
C LEU A 5 2.75 -18.28 4.16
N MET A 6 1.90 -18.15 3.14
CA MET A 6 1.18 -16.89 2.91
C MET A 6 0.27 -16.54 4.09
N GLN A 7 -0.42 -17.52 4.67
CA GLN A 7 -1.23 -17.31 5.86
C GLN A 7 -0.39 -16.84 7.06
N ALA A 8 0.72 -17.53 7.37
CA ALA A 8 1.60 -17.14 8.48
C ALA A 8 2.23 -15.74 8.28
N LEU A 9 2.59 -15.38 7.05
CA LEU A 9 3.07 -14.04 6.72
C LEU A 9 1.97 -12.99 6.90
N SER A 10 0.75 -13.30 6.47
CA SER A 10 -0.40 -12.41 6.64
C SER A 10 -0.76 -12.21 8.12
N GLU A 11 -0.75 -13.27 8.93
CA GLU A 11 -1.02 -13.20 10.37
C GLU A 11 0.06 -12.41 11.11
N ARG A 12 1.33 -12.56 10.70
CA ARG A 12 2.45 -11.78 11.24
C ARG A 12 2.35 -10.30 10.87
N GLU A 13 2.01 -10.00 9.61
CA GLU A 13 1.86 -8.62 9.14
C GLU A 13 0.65 -7.93 9.76
N ALA A 14 -0.46 -8.65 9.97
CA ALA A 14 -1.66 -8.12 10.62
C ALA A 14 -1.42 -7.62 12.06
N ARG A 15 -0.43 -8.18 12.76
CA ARG A 15 -0.05 -7.77 14.12
C ARG A 15 0.98 -6.63 14.14
N ARG A 16 1.45 -6.19 12.97
CA ARG A 16 2.56 -5.24 12.86
C ARG A 16 2.05 -3.81 12.86
N GLN A 17 2.50 -3.03 13.83
CA GLN A 17 2.27 -1.57 13.86
C GLN A 17 3.54 -0.83 13.44
N LEU A 18 3.40 0.16 12.55
CA LEU A 18 4.50 1.05 12.18
C LEU A 18 4.59 2.19 13.21
N GLY A 19 5.73 2.30 13.90
CA GLY A 19 6.02 3.42 14.81
C GLY A 19 7.23 4.24 14.35
N GLY A 20 7.35 5.49 14.79
CA GLY A 20 8.39 6.43 14.37
C GLY A 20 7.90 7.37 13.26
N LEU A 21 8.81 7.92 12.45
CA LEU A 21 8.43 8.78 11.33
C LEU A 21 7.80 7.93 10.22
N VAL A 22 6.49 8.10 10.02
CA VAL A 22 5.72 7.40 9.00
C VAL A 22 5.31 8.38 7.92
N GLN A 23 5.62 8.06 6.66
CA GLN A 23 5.15 8.78 5.49
C GLN A 23 4.05 7.99 4.81
N ILE A 24 2.94 8.65 4.51
CA ILE A 24 1.80 8.09 3.79
C ILE A 24 1.83 8.72 2.39
N GLY A 25 1.84 7.87 1.35
CA GLY A 25 1.92 8.33 -0.03
C GLY A 25 1.06 7.49 -0.98
N ASP A 26 0.86 8.04 -2.17
CA ASP A 26 0.08 7.43 -3.22
C ASP A 26 0.98 6.80 -4.30
N ALA A 27 1.29 5.50 -4.16
CA ALA A 27 1.87 4.74 -5.27
C ALA A 27 0.75 4.09 -6.12
N CYS A 28 0.58 4.60 -7.33
CA CYS A 28 -0.34 4.02 -8.29
C CYS A 28 0.33 2.90 -9.07
N LEU A 29 -0.09 1.65 -8.87
CA LEU A 29 0.30 0.57 -9.77
C LEU A 29 -0.51 0.69 -11.07
N GLY A 30 0.17 0.85 -12.20
CA GLY A 30 -0.46 0.84 -13.52
C GLY A 30 -1.08 -0.53 -13.79
N ASP A 31 -2.25 -0.54 -14.43
CA ASP A 31 -2.89 -1.77 -14.92
C ASP A 31 -2.47 -1.98 -16.38
N ASP A 32 -2.13 -3.21 -16.75
CA ASP A 32 -1.71 -3.59 -18.13
C ASP A 32 -2.92 -3.80 -19.07
N ARG A 33 -4.11 -3.46 -18.59
CA ARG A 33 -5.34 -3.52 -19.39
C ARG A 33 -5.33 -2.42 -20.44
N ASN A 34 -5.02 -2.83 -21.67
CA ASN A 34 -4.97 -2.06 -22.91
C ASN A 34 -6.23 -1.23 -23.27
N ASN A 35 -7.30 -1.28 -22.47
CA ASN A 35 -8.59 -0.60 -22.70
C ASN A 35 -9.03 0.34 -21.55
N GLY A 36 -8.17 0.64 -20.58
CA GLY A 36 -8.45 1.63 -19.52
C GLY A 36 -8.00 3.04 -19.91
N LYS A 37 -8.73 4.09 -19.49
CA LYS A 37 -8.28 5.50 -19.63
C LYS A 37 -6.84 5.65 -19.13
N LEU A 38 -5.91 6.03 -20.01
CA LEU A 38 -4.55 6.41 -19.64
C LEU A 38 -4.58 7.66 -18.74
N GLY A 39 -3.76 7.68 -17.68
CA GLY A 39 -3.53 8.85 -16.84
C GLY A 39 -4.14 8.80 -15.42
N ARG A 40 -4.03 9.93 -14.69
CA ARG A 40 -4.63 10.07 -13.34
C ARG A 40 -6.15 9.93 -13.44
N GLY A 41 -6.76 9.12 -12.56
CA GLY A 41 -8.22 8.98 -12.46
C GLY A 41 -8.83 7.76 -13.18
N SER A 42 -8.04 6.76 -13.60
CA SER A 42 -8.62 5.48 -14.05
C SER A 42 -9.27 4.75 -12.86
N LYS A 43 -10.46 4.17 -13.05
CA LYS A 43 -11.17 3.35 -12.04
C LYS A 43 -10.35 2.15 -11.53
N SER A 44 -9.27 1.79 -12.22
CA SER A 44 -8.41 0.65 -11.91
C SER A 44 -7.16 0.99 -11.10
N LYS A 45 -6.92 2.27 -10.79
CA LYS A 45 -5.74 2.70 -10.01
C LYS A 45 -5.95 2.42 -8.52
N ARG A 46 -5.51 1.23 -8.11
CA ARG A 46 -5.34 0.86 -6.69
C ARG A 46 -4.09 1.52 -6.17
N THR A 47 -4.18 2.18 -5.03
CA THR A 47 -3.07 2.98 -4.52
C THR A 47 -3.24 3.13 -3.04
N PHE A 48 -2.24 2.73 -2.24
CA PHE A 48 -1.67 3.46 -1.09
C PHE A 48 -0.43 2.72 -0.60
N VAL A 49 0.58 3.46 -0.20
CA VAL A 49 1.82 2.95 0.41
C VAL A 49 2.09 3.76 1.67
N ILE A 50 2.34 3.06 2.76
CA ILE A 50 2.73 3.62 4.04
C ILE A 50 4.16 3.17 4.31
N THR A 51 5.07 4.11 4.54
CA THR A 51 6.49 3.81 4.72
C THR A 51 6.96 4.33 6.07
N LYS A 52 7.61 3.47 6.84
CA LYS A 52 8.37 3.87 8.03
C LYS A 52 9.79 4.25 7.62
N LEU A 53 10.22 5.43 8.03
CA LEU A 53 11.58 5.93 7.82
C LEU A 53 12.48 5.71 9.04
N ALA A 54 13.77 5.55 8.77
CA ALA A 54 14.84 5.66 9.74
C ALA A 54 15.04 7.14 10.15
N ALA A 55 15.81 7.36 11.22
CA ALA A 55 16.19 8.70 11.65
C ALA A 55 16.93 9.50 10.56
N GLN A 56 17.63 8.83 9.63
CA GLN A 56 18.32 9.49 8.50
C GLN A 56 17.42 9.71 7.27
N GLY A 57 16.12 9.41 7.36
CA GLY A 57 15.17 9.56 6.25
C GLY A 57 15.13 8.39 5.26
N HIS A 58 15.85 7.29 5.52
CA HIS A 58 15.83 6.10 4.67
C HIS A 58 14.64 5.18 4.98
N PRO A 59 13.94 4.63 3.96
CA PRO A 59 12.81 3.73 4.19
C PRO A 59 13.27 2.40 4.77
N LEU A 60 12.68 2.02 5.90
CA LEU A 60 12.94 0.75 6.58
C LEU A 60 11.86 -0.29 6.28
N HIS A 61 10.61 0.14 6.25
CA HIS A 61 9.47 -0.75 6.01
C HIS A 61 8.44 -0.03 5.16
N ALA A 62 7.83 -0.75 4.22
CA ALA A 62 6.70 -0.28 3.44
C ALA A 62 5.54 -1.26 3.59
N VAL A 63 4.36 -0.74 3.85
CA VAL A 63 3.08 -1.44 3.85
C VAL A 63 2.29 -0.92 2.66
N ILE A 64 1.89 -1.81 1.76
CA ILE A 64 1.14 -1.46 0.56
C ILE A 64 -0.27 -1.99 0.73
N THR A 65 -1.22 -1.09 0.94
CA THR A 65 -2.62 -1.45 1.13
C THR A 65 -3.42 -1.02 -0.10
N PRO A 66 -3.96 -1.95 -0.89
CA PRO A 66 -4.82 -1.60 -2.00
C PRO A 66 -6.10 -0.94 -1.46
N ARG A 67 -6.43 0.26 -1.93
CA ARG A 67 -7.73 0.89 -1.64
C ARG A 67 -8.46 1.27 -2.92
N PRO A 68 -9.78 1.48 -2.84
CA PRO A 68 -10.62 1.80 -3.98
C PRO A 68 -10.37 3.20 -4.57
N GLY A 69 -9.70 4.10 -3.83
CA GLY A 69 -9.40 5.46 -4.29
C GLY A 69 -8.70 6.32 -3.25
N LEU A 70 -8.25 7.49 -3.69
CA LEU A 70 -7.47 8.49 -2.93
C LEU A 70 -8.36 9.51 -2.21
N THR A 71 -9.32 9.04 -1.42
CA THR A 71 -10.20 9.93 -0.63
C THR A 71 -9.78 9.95 0.84
N THR A 72 -9.99 11.07 1.52
CA THR A 72 -9.76 11.18 2.98
C THR A 72 -10.51 10.09 3.74
N GLN A 73 -11.73 9.76 3.30
CA GLN A 73 -12.50 8.65 3.87
C GLN A 73 -11.76 7.31 3.75
N ALA A 74 -11.19 7.01 2.56
CA ALA A 74 -10.46 5.76 2.32
C ALA A 74 -9.15 5.63 3.12
N LEU A 75 -8.66 6.73 3.72
CA LEU A 75 -7.50 6.75 4.61
C LEU A 75 -7.86 6.54 6.10
N MET A 76 -9.12 6.73 6.46
CA MET A 76 -9.60 6.63 7.85
C MET A 76 -10.25 5.28 8.18
N ASP A 77 -10.71 4.55 7.16
CA ASP A 77 -11.25 3.19 7.27
C ASP A 77 -10.13 2.13 7.38
#